data_AF-A0ABC8QMU1-F1
#
_entry.id   AF-A0ABC8QMU1-F1
#
_cell.length_a   1.000
_cell.length_b   1.000
_cell.length_c   1.000
_cell.angle_alpha   90.00
_cell.angle_beta   90.00
_cell.angle_gamma   90.00
#
_symmetry.space_group_name_H-M   'P 1'
#
loop_
_entity.id
_entity.type
_entity.pdbx_description
1 polymer ?
#
loop_
_entity_poly.entity_id
_entity_poly.type
_entity_poly.pdbx_seq_one_letter_code
_entity_poly.pdbx_strand_id
1 'polypeptide(L)'
;MARRVVYLLACALALLASTLTSAAIVEHSFHVQNLTIQRLCQKRVITAVNGSLPGPRIRVREGDTLVVHVYNLSPYNLTIHWHGIFQLLSGWADGPQYATQCPILPGHSYTYRFTITGQEGTLWWHAHVQWLRATVYGALIIRPRVGRSYPFPKPYREVPIVLGTKVL
;
A
#
# COMPACT_ATOMS: atom_id res chain seq x y z
N MET A 1 22.95 41.51 -27.88
CA MET A 1 23.47 40.44 -27.00
C MET A 1 22.49 40.08 -25.88
N ALA A 2 22.01 41.03 -25.08
CA ALA A 2 21.11 40.81 -23.93
C ALA A 2 19.83 40.01 -24.22
N ARG A 3 19.15 40.27 -25.35
CA ARG A 3 17.89 39.58 -25.70
C ARG A 3 18.07 38.07 -25.90
N ARG A 4 19.18 37.64 -26.50
CA ARG A 4 19.51 36.20 -26.67
C ARG A 4 19.83 35.52 -25.34
N VAL A 5 20.49 36.24 -24.43
CA VAL A 5 20.80 35.73 -23.08
C VAL A 5 19.53 35.53 -22.26
N VAL A 6 18.57 36.47 -22.35
CA VAL A 6 17.26 36.35 -21.69
C VAL A 6 16.44 35.18 -22.23
N TYR A 7 16.42 34.97 -23.55
CA TYR A 7 15.74 33.81 -24.14
C TYR A 7 16.38 32.48 -23.73
N LEU A 8 17.71 32.39 -23.70
CA LEU A 8 18.42 31.19 -23.26
C LEU A 8 18.19 30.89 -21.78
N LEU A 9 18.17 31.90 -20.92
CA LEU A 9 17.83 31.76 -19.49
C LEU A 9 16.38 31.32 -19.29
N ALA A 10 15.44 31.87 -20.06
CA ALA A 10 14.03 31.47 -19.99
C ALA A 10 13.81 30.03 -20.46
N CYS A 11 14.48 29.59 -21.54
CA CYS A 11 14.45 28.20 -21.97
C CYS A 11 15.09 27.25 -20.95
N ALA A 12 16.21 27.65 -20.32
CA ALA A 12 16.83 26.87 -19.26
C ALA A 12 15.92 26.73 -18.03
N LEU A 13 15.25 27.81 -17.60
CA LEU A 13 14.28 27.77 -16.50
C LEU A 13 13.07 26.87 -16.83
N ALA A 14 12.56 26.92 -18.07
CA ALA A 14 11.46 26.08 -18.52
C ALA A 14 11.86 24.59 -18.58
N LEU A 15 13.09 24.28 -19.01
CA LEU A 15 13.64 22.93 -18.99
C LEU A 15 13.83 22.41 -17.56
N LEU A 16 14.31 23.25 -16.63
CA LEU A 16 14.41 22.91 -15.20
C LEU A 16 13.05 22.69 -14.52
N ALA A 17 12.01 23.42 -14.94
CA ALA A 17 10.65 23.20 -14.41
C ALA A 17 10.01 21.91 -14.95
N SER A 18 10.39 21.47 -16.15
CA SER A 18 9.83 20.28 -16.81
C SER A 18 10.31 18.93 -16.24
N THR A 19 11.32 18.92 -15.38
CA THR A 19 11.88 17.70 -14.75
C THR A 19 11.27 17.37 -13.39
N LEU A 20 10.29 18.13 -12.92
CA LEU A 20 9.60 17.87 -11.65
C LEU A 20 8.51 16.81 -11.81
N THR A 21 8.87 15.57 -12.12
CA THR A 21 7.98 14.43 -11.85
C THR A 21 7.94 14.22 -10.34
N SER A 22 6.94 14.80 -9.68
CA SER A 22 6.73 14.63 -8.24
C SER A 22 6.14 13.25 -7.96
N ALA A 23 6.88 12.42 -7.22
CA ALA A 23 6.34 11.22 -6.59
C ALA A 23 5.31 11.62 -5.53
N ALA A 24 4.12 11.01 -5.55
CA ALA A 24 3.08 11.34 -4.59
C ALA A 24 3.32 10.64 -3.24
N ILE A 25 2.86 11.27 -2.16
CA ILE A 25 2.62 10.56 -0.90
C ILE A 25 1.19 10.04 -0.95
N VAL A 26 1.04 8.71 -0.89
CA VAL A 26 -0.27 8.04 -0.86
C VAL A 26 -0.49 7.53 0.55
N GLU A 27 -1.47 8.11 1.24
CA GLU A 27 -1.67 7.92 2.68
C GLU A 27 -2.99 7.21 2.97
N HIS A 28 -2.96 6.24 3.89
CA HIS A 28 -4.12 5.46 4.31
C HIS A 28 -4.15 5.27 5.83
N SER A 29 -5.36 5.14 6.37
CA SER A 29 -5.58 4.74 7.77
C SER A 29 -6.27 3.38 7.81
N PHE A 30 -5.65 2.44 8.53
CA PHE A 30 -6.13 1.08 8.75
C PHE A 30 -6.62 0.97 10.19
N HIS A 31 -7.93 0.96 10.38
CA HIS A 31 -8.57 0.64 11.65
C HIS A 31 -8.82 -0.86 11.68
N VAL A 32 -8.01 -1.58 12.45
CA VAL A 32 -8.06 -3.03 12.52
C VAL A 32 -8.86 -3.42 13.74
N GLN A 33 -10.03 -4.02 13.53
CA GLN A 33 -11.00 -4.27 14.58
C GLN A 33 -11.87 -5.49 14.27
N ASN A 34 -12.67 -5.89 15.26
CA ASN A 34 -13.64 -6.97 15.08
C ASN A 34 -14.75 -6.56 14.08
N LEU A 35 -15.10 -7.49 13.20
CA LEU A 35 -16.19 -7.38 12.24
C LEU A 35 -17.04 -8.65 12.34
N THR A 36 -18.35 -8.47 12.53
CA THR A 36 -19.29 -9.60 12.43
C THR A 36 -19.66 -9.80 10.96
N ILE A 37 -19.39 -10.98 10.43
CA ILE A 37 -19.76 -11.36 9.07
C ILE A 37 -20.71 -12.56 9.08
N GLN A 38 -21.49 -12.70 8.01
CA GLN A 38 -22.27 -13.91 7.74
C GLN A 38 -21.75 -14.56 6.46
N ARG A 39 -21.29 -15.81 6.59
CA ARG A 39 -20.82 -16.65 5.49
C ARG A 39 -21.34 -18.06 5.70
N LEU A 40 -21.78 -18.71 4.62
CA LEU A 40 -22.33 -20.08 4.68
C LEU A 40 -23.42 -20.23 5.76
N CYS A 41 -24.28 -19.22 5.92
CA CYS A 41 -25.33 -19.14 6.93
C CYS A 41 -24.86 -19.15 8.40
N GLN A 42 -23.56 -18.97 8.66
CA GLN A 42 -23.00 -18.87 10.01
C GLN A 42 -22.53 -17.44 10.28
N LYS A 43 -22.89 -16.91 11.45
CA LYS A 43 -22.36 -15.64 11.95
C LYS A 43 -21.01 -15.90 12.63
N ARG A 44 -19.99 -15.14 12.25
CA ARG A 44 -18.65 -15.20 12.84
C ARG A 44 -18.13 -13.80 13.12
N VAL A 45 -17.35 -13.67 14.18
CA VAL A 45 -16.56 -12.47 14.46
C VAL A 45 -15.16 -12.71 13.92
N ILE A 46 -14.69 -11.80 13.08
CA ILE A 46 -13.36 -11.84 12.47
C ILE A 46 -12.63 -10.54 12.76
N THR A 47 -11.31 -10.53 12.58
CA THR A 47 -10.54 -9.28 12.55
C THR A 47 -10.48 -8.77 11.11
N ALA A 48 -10.78 -7.50 10.89
CA ALA A 48 -10.83 -6.91 9.56
C ALA A 48 -10.27 -5.49 9.57
N VAL A 49 -9.86 -5.01 8.39
CA VAL A 49 -9.43 -3.62 8.18
C VAL A 49 -10.59 -2.80 7.65
N ASN A 50 -10.90 -1.68 8.32
CA ASN A 50 -11.93 -0.73 7.91
C ASN A 50 -13.28 -1.39 7.61
N GLY A 51 -13.67 -2.40 8.39
CA GLY A 51 -14.97 -3.06 8.30
C GLY A 51 -15.21 -3.89 7.03
N SER A 52 -14.16 -4.33 6.34
CA SER A 52 -14.29 -5.08 5.08
C SER A 52 -13.43 -6.34 5.01
N LEU A 53 -13.94 -7.37 4.34
CA LEU A 53 -13.23 -8.59 3.97
C LEU A 53 -13.52 -8.91 2.48
N PRO A 54 -12.50 -8.90 1.58
CA PRO A 54 -11.13 -8.45 1.81
C PRO A 54 -11.07 -6.98 2.29
N GLY A 55 -9.95 -6.61 2.90
CA GLY A 55 -9.68 -5.22 3.29
C GLY A 55 -9.53 -4.28 2.09
N PRO A 56 -9.31 -2.98 2.35
CA PRO A 56 -9.22 -1.98 1.30
C PRO A 56 -8.08 -2.27 0.32
N ARG A 57 -8.35 -2.09 -0.97
CA ARG A 57 -7.30 -2.09 -1.98
C ARG A 57 -6.46 -0.81 -1.89
N ILE A 58 -5.16 -0.95 -1.92
CA ILE A 58 -4.22 0.16 -2.05
C ILE A 58 -3.87 0.32 -3.53
N ARG A 59 -3.79 1.56 -3.99
CA ARG A 59 -3.39 1.88 -5.35
C ARG A 59 -2.36 3.00 -5.33
N VAL A 60 -1.18 2.69 -5.82
CA VAL A 60 -0.01 3.58 -5.89
C VAL A 60 0.57 3.53 -7.31
N ARG A 61 1.52 4.40 -7.62
CA ARG A 61 2.37 4.32 -8.80
C ARG A 61 3.80 3.97 -8.40
N GLU A 62 4.55 3.43 -9.35
CA GLU A 62 6.00 3.32 -9.21
C GLU A 62 6.60 4.72 -8.96
N GLY A 63 7.43 4.82 -7.93
CA GLY A 63 7.98 6.07 -7.40
C GLY A 63 7.22 6.67 -6.21
N ASP A 64 5.95 6.35 -5.99
CA ASP A 64 5.17 6.93 -4.88
C ASP A 64 5.69 6.47 -3.51
N THR A 65 5.52 7.30 -2.49
CA THR A 65 5.72 6.92 -1.09
C THR A 65 4.38 6.50 -0.48
N LEU A 66 4.27 5.25 -0.07
CA LEU A 66 3.11 4.72 0.62
C LEU A 66 3.26 4.94 2.13
N VAL A 67 2.25 5.56 2.75
CA VAL A 67 2.14 5.74 4.19
C VAL A 67 0.86 5.06 4.68
N VAL A 68 0.98 4.14 5.64
CA VAL A 68 -0.19 3.50 6.25
C VAL A 68 -0.13 3.57 7.76
N HIS A 69 -1.07 4.31 8.34
CA HIS A 69 -1.29 4.38 9.78
C HIS A 69 -2.16 3.21 10.21
N VAL A 70 -1.57 2.25 10.91
CA VAL A 70 -2.29 1.08 11.43
C VAL A 70 -2.65 1.33 12.88
N TYR A 71 -3.94 1.39 13.17
CA TYR A 71 -4.51 1.48 14.51
C TYR A 71 -5.04 0.10 14.89
N ASN A 72 -4.42 -0.53 15.89
CA ASN A 72 -4.84 -1.83 16.37
C ASN A 72 -5.94 -1.69 17.43
N LEU A 73 -7.19 -1.73 16.98
CA LEU A 73 -8.38 -1.76 17.85
C LEU A 73 -8.89 -3.19 18.07
N SER A 74 -8.12 -4.19 17.63
CA SER A 74 -8.43 -5.60 17.79
C SER A 74 -7.87 -6.13 19.12
N PRO A 75 -8.36 -7.26 19.65
CA PRO A 75 -7.85 -7.84 20.88
C PRO A 75 -6.52 -8.61 20.69
N TYR A 76 -5.95 -8.61 19.48
CA TYR A 76 -4.78 -9.41 19.13
C TYR A 76 -3.55 -8.54 18.87
N ASN A 77 -2.36 -9.10 19.11
CA ASN A 77 -1.12 -8.55 18.57
C ASN A 77 -1.18 -8.50 17.04
N LEU A 78 -0.69 -7.42 16.44
CA LEU A 78 -0.84 -7.16 15.00
C LEU A 78 0.48 -6.69 14.37
N THR A 79 0.75 -7.16 13.16
CA THR A 79 1.67 -6.51 12.22
C THR A 79 1.11 -6.64 10.80
N ILE A 80 1.44 -5.72 9.90
CA ILE A 80 1.06 -5.78 8.48
C ILE A 80 2.32 -5.91 7.63
N HIS A 81 2.30 -6.85 6.68
CA HIS A 81 3.34 -7.04 5.67
C HIS A 81 2.85 -6.67 4.29
N TRP A 82 3.75 -6.08 3.51
CA TRP A 82 3.54 -5.56 2.16
C TRP A 82 4.10 -6.55 1.15
N HIS A 83 3.41 -7.67 0.97
CA HIS A 83 3.92 -8.84 0.26
C HIS A 83 4.43 -8.50 -1.14
N GLY A 84 5.72 -8.77 -1.34
CA GLY A 84 6.43 -8.54 -2.59
C GLY A 84 7.11 -7.17 -2.69
N ILE A 85 6.81 -6.20 -1.82
CA ILE A 85 7.54 -4.93 -1.79
C ILE A 85 8.99 -5.18 -1.35
N PHE A 86 9.96 -4.61 -2.08
CA PHE A 86 11.38 -4.88 -1.82
C PHE A 86 11.94 -4.27 -0.54
N GLN A 87 11.23 -3.30 0.06
CA GLN A 87 11.64 -2.60 1.28
C GLN A 87 13.08 -2.08 1.24
N LEU A 88 13.47 -1.48 0.12
CA LEU A 88 14.81 -0.92 -0.07
C LEU A 88 15.08 0.18 0.96
N LEU A 89 16.01 -0.09 1.88
CA LEU A 89 16.36 0.79 3.00
C LEU A 89 15.16 1.13 3.92
N SER A 90 14.16 0.25 3.98
CA SER A 90 12.95 0.44 4.80
C SER A 90 12.50 -0.83 5.52
N GLY A 91 13.46 -1.70 5.89
CA GLY A 91 13.16 -3.00 6.51
C GLY A 91 12.33 -2.94 7.80
N TRP A 92 12.40 -1.83 8.56
CA TRP A 92 11.54 -1.60 9.73
C TRP A 92 10.05 -1.54 9.38
N ALA A 93 9.70 -1.21 8.14
CA ALA A 93 8.34 -1.17 7.63
C ALA A 93 7.92 -2.47 6.91
N ASP A 94 8.72 -3.54 6.98
CA ASP A 94 8.41 -4.78 6.26
C ASP A 94 7.25 -5.56 6.88
N GLY A 95 7.17 -5.68 8.21
CA GLY A 95 6.02 -6.28 8.90
C GLY A 95 6.18 -7.64 9.60
N PRO A 96 7.05 -8.58 9.18
CA PRO A 96 7.12 -9.89 9.80
C PRO A 96 7.43 -9.84 11.31
N GLN A 97 6.47 -10.31 12.12
CA GLN A 97 6.56 -10.25 13.58
C GLN A 97 7.80 -11.00 14.08
N TYR A 98 8.55 -10.36 14.98
CA TYR A 98 9.81 -10.84 15.57
C TYR A 98 10.99 -11.03 14.59
N ALA A 99 10.83 -10.69 13.31
CA ALA A 99 11.95 -10.60 12.38
C ALA A 99 12.34 -9.14 12.15
N THR A 100 11.40 -8.29 11.74
CA THR A 100 11.69 -6.87 11.45
C THR A 100 11.08 -5.91 12.45
N GLN A 101 10.09 -6.35 13.24
CA GLN A 101 9.47 -5.54 14.28
C GLN A 101 8.82 -6.37 15.39
N CYS A 102 8.67 -5.75 16.56
CA CYS A 102 7.72 -6.19 17.58
C CYS A 102 6.26 -5.95 17.12
N PRO A 103 5.29 -6.72 17.64
CA PRO A 103 3.88 -6.51 17.30
C PRO A 103 3.35 -5.17 17.81
N ILE A 104 2.42 -4.60 17.05
CA ILE A 104 1.55 -3.51 17.49
C ILE A 104 0.57 -4.12 18.51
N LEU A 105 0.70 -3.74 19.77
CA LEU A 105 -0.17 -4.24 20.84
C LEU A 105 -1.61 -3.71 20.68
N PRO A 106 -2.62 -4.38 21.24
CA PRO A 106 -3.98 -3.85 21.32
C PRO A 106 -4.03 -2.43 21.90
N GLY A 107 -4.75 -1.52 21.24
CA GLY A 107 -4.85 -0.11 21.61
C GLY A 107 -3.69 0.77 21.12
N HIS A 108 -2.64 0.20 20.53
CA HIS A 108 -1.50 0.95 19.99
C HIS A 108 -1.60 1.13 18.47
N SER A 109 -0.70 1.95 17.92
CA SER A 109 -0.59 2.21 16.49
C SER A 109 0.84 2.15 16.00
N TYR A 110 1.00 1.94 14.70
CA TYR A 110 2.28 2.02 14.01
C TYR A 110 2.10 2.57 12.60
N THR A 111 3.06 3.35 12.13
CA THR A 111 3.03 3.94 10.78
C THR A 111 4.06 3.27 9.91
N TYR A 112 3.58 2.58 8.87
CA TYR A 112 4.43 2.04 7.81
C TYR A 112 4.66 3.13 6.77
N ARG A 113 5.93 3.39 6.41
CA ARG A 113 6.30 4.40 5.40
C ARG A 113 7.48 3.90 4.57
N PHE A 114 7.28 3.78 3.26
CA PHE A 114 8.31 3.35 2.31
C PHE A 114 7.99 3.82 0.89
N THR A 115 9.02 3.87 0.04
CA THR A 115 8.90 4.28 -1.36
C THR A 115 8.87 3.07 -2.29
N ILE A 116 7.92 3.06 -3.23
CA ILE A 116 7.76 1.99 -4.21
C ILE A 116 8.81 2.17 -5.31
N THR A 117 9.85 1.32 -5.32
CA THR A 117 11.01 1.49 -6.21
C THR A 117 11.16 0.30 -7.13
N GLY A 118 11.10 0.51 -8.44
CA GLY A 118 11.39 -0.53 -9.43
C GLY A 118 10.37 -1.67 -9.51
N GLN A 119 9.12 -1.42 -9.10
CA GLN A 119 8.05 -2.41 -9.09
C GLN A 119 6.80 -1.85 -9.77
N GLU A 120 6.14 -2.66 -10.59
CA GLU A 120 4.85 -2.37 -11.22
C GLU A 120 4.03 -3.67 -11.26
N GLY A 121 2.70 -3.60 -11.11
CA GLY A 121 1.81 -4.74 -11.20
C GLY A 121 0.92 -4.96 -9.98
N THR A 122 0.58 -6.22 -9.73
CA THR A 122 -0.36 -6.64 -8.67
C THR A 122 0.39 -7.34 -7.56
N LEU A 123 0.37 -6.73 -6.38
CA LEU A 123 0.84 -7.28 -5.13
C LEU A 123 -0.34 -7.32 -4.14
N TRP A 124 -0.05 -7.57 -2.87
CA TRP A 124 -1.04 -7.60 -1.81
C TRP A 124 -0.40 -7.28 -0.47
N TRP A 125 -1.22 -6.95 0.52
CA TRP A 125 -0.81 -6.78 1.90
C TRP A 125 -1.58 -7.76 2.76
N HIS A 126 -0.99 -8.19 3.87
CA HIS A 126 -1.64 -9.08 4.82
C HIS A 126 -1.06 -8.94 6.22
N ALA A 127 -1.81 -9.35 7.25
CA ALA A 127 -1.24 -9.47 8.59
C ALA A 127 -0.09 -10.48 8.59
N HIS A 128 1.01 -10.21 9.30
CA HIS A 128 2.17 -11.12 9.38
C HIS A 128 2.44 -11.57 10.83
N VAL A 129 1.35 -11.95 11.48
CA VAL A 129 1.28 -12.50 12.84
C VAL A 129 0.32 -13.68 12.84
N GLN A 130 0.80 -14.82 13.34
CA GLN A 130 0.03 -16.07 13.47
C GLN A 130 -0.81 -16.35 12.20
N TRP A 131 -2.13 -16.51 12.35
CA TRP A 131 -3.08 -16.84 11.30
C TRP A 131 -3.98 -15.67 10.89
N LEU A 132 -3.73 -14.44 11.38
CA LEU A 132 -4.60 -13.30 11.11
C LEU A 132 -4.71 -12.95 9.62
N ARG A 133 -3.72 -13.35 8.79
CA ARG A 133 -3.79 -13.23 7.32
C ARG A 133 -4.99 -13.96 6.70
N ALA A 134 -5.68 -14.84 7.42
CA ALA A 134 -6.91 -15.47 6.95
C ALA A 134 -8.07 -14.47 6.76
N THR A 135 -8.01 -13.30 7.40
CA THR A 135 -9.07 -12.27 7.35
C THR A 135 -8.54 -10.85 7.21
N VAL A 136 -7.29 -10.60 7.61
CA VAL A 136 -6.61 -9.31 7.49
C VAL A 136 -5.69 -9.34 6.27
N TYR A 137 -6.22 -9.00 5.10
CA TYR A 137 -5.50 -8.90 3.84
C TYR A 137 -6.23 -8.03 2.81
N GLY A 138 -5.52 -7.55 1.80
CA GLY A 138 -6.10 -6.79 0.68
C GLY A 138 -5.12 -6.61 -0.47
N ALA A 139 -5.63 -6.13 -1.61
CA ALA A 139 -4.82 -5.94 -2.81
C ALA A 139 -3.93 -4.70 -2.72
N LEU A 140 -2.73 -4.75 -3.31
CA LEU A 140 -1.83 -3.61 -3.49
C LEU A 140 -1.50 -3.51 -4.98
N ILE A 141 -2.00 -2.48 -5.66
CA ILE A 141 -1.83 -2.30 -7.10
C ILE A 141 -0.83 -1.17 -7.35
N ILE A 142 0.26 -1.49 -8.03
CA ILE A 142 1.29 -0.53 -8.45
C ILE A 142 1.13 -0.24 -9.94
N ARG A 143 0.75 0.99 -10.26
CA ARG A 143 0.60 1.47 -11.63
C ARG A 143 1.94 1.96 -12.18
N PRO A 144 2.06 2.06 -13.52
CA PRO A 144 3.22 2.69 -14.13
C PRO A 144 3.47 4.09 -13.59
N ARG A 145 4.75 4.45 -13.51
CA ARG A 145 5.19 5.82 -13.20
C ARG A 145 4.48 6.84 -14.08
N VAL A 146 4.29 8.05 -13.57
CA VAL A 146 3.83 9.18 -14.39
C VAL A 146 4.73 9.33 -15.62
N GLY A 147 4.13 9.43 -16.81
CA GLY A 147 4.85 9.48 -18.08
C GLY A 147 5.15 8.13 -18.73
N ARG A 148 4.89 7.01 -18.03
CA ARG A 148 5.03 5.65 -18.58
C ARG A 148 3.66 4.99 -18.76
N SER A 149 3.50 4.21 -19.83
CA SER A 149 2.33 3.37 -20.08
C SER A 149 2.63 1.91 -19.80
N TYR A 150 1.56 1.11 -19.67
CA TYR A 150 1.70 -0.35 -19.73
C TYR A 150 2.36 -0.78 -21.05
N PRO A 151 3.05 -1.94 -21.09
CA PRO A 151 3.59 -2.51 -22.32
C PRO A 151 2.50 -3.12 -23.23
N PHE A 152 1.23 -2.86 -22.92
CA PHE A 152 0.03 -3.29 -23.63
C PHE A 152 -1.00 -2.15 -23.66
N PRO A 153 -2.00 -2.19 -24.56
CA PRO A 153 -3.05 -1.18 -24.60
C PRO A 153 -3.73 -1.02 -23.24
N LYS A 154 -3.95 0.24 -22.82
CA LYS A 154 -4.58 0.54 -21.53
C LYS A 154 -5.93 -0.20 -21.42
N PRO A 155 -6.14 -1.03 -20.38
CA PRO A 155 -7.37 -1.78 -20.23
C PRO A 155 -8.55 -0.82 -19.97
N TYR A 156 -9.73 -1.19 -20.46
CA TYR A 156 -10.97 -0.46 -20.18
C TYR A 156 -11.25 -0.41 -18.67
N ARG A 157 -11.02 -1.52 -17.97
CA ARG A 157 -11.21 -1.64 -16.52
C ARG A 157 -10.22 -2.61 -15.90
N GLU A 158 -9.84 -2.34 -14.66
CA GLU A 158 -9.04 -3.21 -13.79
C GLU A 158 -9.88 -3.60 -12.58
N VAL A 159 -9.98 -4.91 -12.30
CA VAL A 159 -10.73 -5.45 -11.15
C VAL A 159 -9.84 -6.45 -10.41
N PRO A 160 -9.49 -6.19 -9.14
CA PRO A 160 -8.78 -7.19 -8.32
C PRO A 160 -9.68 -8.39 -8.03
N ILE A 161 -9.16 -9.60 -8.30
CA ILE A 161 -9.78 -10.87 -7.89
C ILE A 161 -8.90 -11.45 -6.78
N VAL A 162 -9.41 -11.49 -5.55
CA VAL A 162 -8.69 -12.00 -4.40
C VAL A 162 -9.25 -13.37 -4.03
N LEU A 163 -8.40 -14.40 -4.11
CA LEU A 163 -8.76 -15.77 -3.77
C LEU A 163 -8.38 -16.04 -2.32
N GLY A 164 -9.35 -16.48 -1.53
CA GLY A 164 -9.18 -16.79 -0.10
C GLY A 164 -9.87 -18.09 0.26
N THR A 165 -9.51 -18.65 1.41
CA THR A 165 -10.17 -19.85 1.96
C THR A 165 -11.50 -19.52 2.60
N LYS A 166 -12.31 -20.55 2.88
CA LYS A 166 -13.51 -20.40 3.71
C LYS A 166 -13.09 -19.89 5.08
N VAL A 167 -13.56 -18.70 5.44
CA VAL A 167 -13.50 -18.20 6.82
C VAL A 167 -14.58 -18.96 7.58
N LEU A 168 -14.18 -20.08 8.19
CA LEU A 168 -15.03 -20.93 9.04
C LEU A 168 -15.08 -20.39 10.47
#